data_AF-A0A660NTL2-F1
#
_entry.id   AF-A0A660NTL2-F1
#
_cell.length_a   1.000
_cell.length_b   1.000
_cell.length_c   1.000
_cell.angle_alpha   90.00
_cell.angle_beta   90.00
_cell.angle_gamma   90.00
#
_symmetry.space_group_name_H-M   'P 1'
#
loop_
_entity.id
_entity.type
_entity.pdbx_description
1 polymer ?
#
loop_
_entity_poly.entity_id
_entity_poly.type
_entity_poly.pdbx_seq_one_letter_code
_entity_poly.pdbx_strand_id
1 'polypeptide(L)'
;MKKIILAVMMLIGTSTAFAGDSEPLKAILKAQNYAEAANLVQSTLDQLAGNEEKAKAYNRLYELAMKKVNYEEGIQLENETQKQMGKEGNKPVDEKGLYAAVGAAFNSGVEAIKYDNMPNQKGKVKPKYAALVESVYKLRNDLINGGVYYQGKDDKMAYKYLAEYV
;
A
#
# COMPACT_ATOMS: atom_id res chain seq x y z
N MET A 1 27.28 -51.38 -18.90
CA MET A 1 28.34 -50.45 -18.48
C MET A 1 28.65 -49.47 -19.60
N LYS A 2 28.78 -48.19 -19.24
CA LYS A 2 29.42 -47.07 -19.96
C LYS A 2 28.55 -46.22 -20.92
N LYS A 3 28.21 -45.04 -20.38
CA LYS A 3 28.42 -43.68 -20.94
C LYS A 3 27.37 -43.26 -22.00
N ILE A 4 26.67 -42.11 -21.92
CA ILE A 4 27.05 -40.75 -21.51
C ILE A 4 25.80 -40.01 -20.99
N ILE A 5 25.88 -39.49 -19.77
CA ILE A 5 25.09 -38.36 -19.26
C ILE A 5 25.66 -37.09 -19.89
N LEU A 6 24.84 -36.05 -20.06
CA LEU A 6 25.14 -34.66 -20.46
C LEU A 6 24.78 -34.30 -21.91
N ALA A 7 23.57 -33.75 -22.08
CA ALA A 7 23.38 -32.40 -22.63
C ALA A 7 21.88 -32.05 -22.65
N VAL A 8 21.23 -32.07 -21.48
CA VAL A 8 20.07 -31.18 -21.28
C VAL A 8 20.69 -29.80 -21.12
N MET A 9 20.98 -29.14 -22.24
CA MET A 9 21.19 -27.70 -22.26
C MET A 9 19.87 -27.08 -21.80
N MET A 10 19.78 -26.86 -20.49
CA MET A 10 18.95 -25.83 -19.90
C MET A 10 19.32 -24.52 -20.61
N LEU A 11 18.67 -24.24 -21.73
CA LEU A 11 18.31 -22.89 -22.10
C LEU A 11 17.27 -22.43 -21.08
N ILE A 12 17.70 -22.25 -19.83
CA ILE A 12 17.18 -21.14 -19.04
C ILE A 12 17.73 -19.93 -19.80
N GLY A 13 16.99 -19.53 -20.83
CA GLY A 13 17.13 -18.20 -21.38
C GLY A 13 16.98 -17.30 -20.17
N THR A 14 18.10 -16.77 -19.67
CA THR A 14 18.07 -15.57 -18.87
C THR A 14 17.52 -14.53 -19.83
N SER A 15 16.19 -14.44 -19.91
CA SER A 15 15.54 -13.25 -20.43
C SER A 15 16.13 -12.16 -19.57
N THR A 16 17.05 -11.40 -20.15
CA THR A 16 17.49 -10.12 -19.62
C THR A 16 16.23 -9.28 -19.64
N ALA A 17 15.41 -9.42 -18.60
CA ALA A 17 14.26 -8.57 -18.37
C ALA A 17 14.82 -7.15 -18.44
N PHE A 18 14.29 -6.39 -19.41
CA PHE A 18 14.69 -5.02 -19.66
C PHE A 18 14.76 -4.27 -18.33
N ALA A 19 15.81 -3.48 -18.13
CA ALA A 19 16.08 -2.79 -16.86
C ALA A 19 15.09 -1.64 -16.53
N GLY A 20 13.90 -1.63 -17.13
CA GLY A 20 12.87 -0.61 -16.93
C GLY A 20 11.56 -1.20 -16.41
N ASP A 21 10.78 -0.35 -15.75
CA ASP A 21 9.43 -0.70 -15.28
C ASP A 21 8.57 -1.20 -16.45
N SER A 22 7.76 -2.24 -16.21
CA SER A 22 6.76 -2.73 -17.15
C SER A 22 5.70 -1.65 -17.48
N GLU A 23 5.06 -1.75 -18.64
CA GLU A 23 3.98 -0.81 -19.02
C GLU A 23 2.82 -0.80 -18.00
N PRO A 24 2.36 -1.94 -17.45
CA PRO A 24 1.37 -1.94 -16.37
C PRO A 24 1.84 -1.16 -15.13
N LEU A 25 3.10 -1.36 -14.71
CA LEU A 25 3.66 -0.62 -13.59
C LEU A 25 3.69 0.89 -13.87
N LYS A 26 4.14 1.30 -15.06
CA LYS A 26 4.14 2.72 -15.46
C LYS A 26 2.74 3.34 -15.41
N ALA A 27 1.71 2.60 -15.82
CA ALA A 27 0.32 3.06 -15.74
C ALA A 27 -0.10 3.27 -14.28
N ILE A 28 0.17 2.30 -13.40
CA ILE A 28 -0.12 2.40 -11.96
C ILE A 28 0.59 3.61 -11.34
N LEU A 29 1.86 3.85 -11.69
CA LEU A 29 2.64 4.97 -11.16
C LEU A 29 2.12 6.34 -11.62
N LYS A 30 1.49 6.42 -12.79
CA LYS A 30 0.89 7.66 -13.32
C LYS A 30 -0.48 7.99 -12.73
N ALA A 31 -1.17 7.01 -12.16
CA ALA A 31 -2.48 7.21 -11.56
C ALA A 31 -2.45 8.33 -10.50
N GLN A 32 -3.47 9.19 -10.53
CA GLN A 32 -3.51 10.41 -9.71
C GLN A 32 -4.24 10.22 -8.38
N ASN A 33 -5.08 9.19 -8.30
CA ASN A 33 -5.88 8.89 -7.12
C ASN A 33 -5.86 7.39 -6.82
N TYR A 34 -6.18 7.07 -5.57
CA TYR A 34 -6.14 5.70 -5.07
C TYR A 34 -7.05 4.75 -5.86
N ALA A 35 -8.28 5.16 -6.19
CA ALA A 35 -9.25 4.28 -6.84
C ALA A 35 -8.79 3.86 -8.25
N GLU A 36 -8.28 4.81 -9.04
CA GLU A 36 -7.67 4.54 -10.34
C GLU A 36 -6.49 3.57 -10.22
N ALA A 37 -5.56 3.87 -9.31
CA ALA A 37 -4.38 3.03 -9.09
C ALA A 37 -4.77 1.62 -8.63
N ALA A 38 -5.73 1.49 -7.71
CA ALA A 38 -6.17 0.21 -7.17
C ALA A 38 -6.82 -0.67 -8.24
N ASN A 39 -7.63 -0.06 -9.12
CA ASN A 39 -8.21 -0.76 -10.26
C ASN A 39 -7.14 -1.25 -11.26
N LEU A 40 -6.12 -0.43 -11.52
CA LEU A 40 -4.99 -0.82 -12.36
C LEU A 40 -4.20 -1.97 -11.74
N VAL A 41 -3.89 -1.90 -10.43
CA VAL A 41 -3.23 -2.99 -9.71
C VAL A 41 -4.06 -4.27 -9.80
N GLN A 42 -5.35 -4.21 -9.49
CA GLN A 42 -6.24 -5.38 -9.50
C GLN A 42 -6.35 -6.05 -10.87
N SER A 43 -6.33 -5.26 -11.96
CA SER A 43 -6.47 -5.77 -13.32
C SER A 43 -5.15 -6.21 -13.96
N THR A 44 -4.01 -5.80 -13.41
CA THR A 44 -2.69 -6.02 -14.02
C THR A 44 -1.66 -6.68 -13.10
N LEU A 45 -2.04 -7.11 -11.89
CA LEU A 45 -1.14 -7.68 -10.89
C LEU A 45 -0.29 -8.85 -11.42
N ASP A 46 -0.90 -9.73 -12.22
CA ASP A 46 -0.23 -10.91 -12.80
C ASP A 46 0.66 -10.56 -14.00
N GLN A 47 0.54 -9.34 -14.53
CA GLN A 47 1.36 -8.83 -15.64
C GLN A 47 2.61 -8.08 -15.13
N LEU A 48 2.70 -7.80 -13.83
CA LEU A 48 3.87 -7.20 -13.21
C LEU A 48 5.04 -8.18 -13.23
N ALA A 49 6.22 -7.70 -13.64
CA ALA A 49 7.36 -8.54 -13.99
C ALA A 49 7.94 -9.33 -12.80
N GLY A 50 7.61 -8.97 -11.57
CA GLY A 50 8.00 -9.73 -10.39
C GLY A 50 7.69 -8.99 -9.09
N ASN A 51 8.21 -9.53 -7.99
CA ASN A 51 7.94 -9.00 -6.65
C ASN A 51 8.40 -7.54 -6.47
N GLU A 52 9.47 -7.12 -7.15
CA GLU A 52 9.94 -5.74 -7.11
C GLU A 52 8.90 -4.76 -7.69
N GLU A 53 8.27 -5.12 -8.81
CA GLU A 53 7.21 -4.30 -9.40
C GLU A 53 5.92 -4.35 -8.58
N LYS A 54 5.57 -5.52 -8.02
CA LYS A 54 4.42 -5.66 -7.11
C LYS A 54 4.60 -4.78 -5.87
N ALA A 55 5.77 -4.81 -5.24
CA ALA A 55 6.11 -3.96 -4.11
C ALA A 55 5.96 -2.47 -4.46
N LYS A 56 6.49 -2.05 -5.62
CA LYS A 56 6.41 -0.67 -6.09
C LYS A 56 4.97 -0.24 -6.42
N ALA A 57 4.15 -1.13 -6.98
CA ALA A 57 2.74 -0.89 -7.25
C ALA A 57 1.93 -0.72 -5.95
N TYR A 58 2.12 -1.58 -4.96
CA TYR A 58 1.45 -1.44 -3.65
C TYR A 58 1.97 -0.24 -2.85
N ASN A 59 3.26 0.08 -2.93
CA ASN A 59 3.78 1.32 -2.35
C ASN A 59 3.11 2.56 -2.96
N ARG A 60 2.82 2.55 -4.27
CA ARG A 60 2.07 3.64 -4.90
C ARG A 60 0.65 3.78 -4.35
N LEU A 61 -0.03 2.66 -4.10
CA LEU A 61 -1.34 2.67 -3.42
C LEU A 61 -1.24 3.25 -2.00
N TYR A 62 -0.22 2.84 -1.24
CA TYR A 62 0.07 3.39 0.08
C TYR A 62 0.26 4.91 0.04
N GLU A 63 1.12 5.42 -0.85
CA GLU A 63 1.37 6.86 -0.99
C GLU A 63 0.10 7.65 -1.31
N LEU A 64 -0.72 7.15 -2.23
CA LEU A 64 -1.97 7.78 -2.62
C LEU A 64 -3.01 7.78 -1.49
N ALA A 65 -3.08 6.70 -0.71
CA ALA A 65 -3.95 6.63 0.46
C ALA A 65 -3.47 7.58 1.57
N MET A 66 -2.18 7.55 1.90
CA MET A 66 -1.57 8.45 2.89
C MET A 66 -1.74 9.93 2.54
N LYS A 67 -1.77 10.28 1.25
CA LYS A 67 -2.09 11.65 0.82
C LYS A 67 -3.45 12.13 1.35
N LYS A 68 -4.46 11.26 1.37
CA LYS A 68 -5.77 11.59 1.95
C LYS A 68 -5.72 11.57 3.48
N VAL A 69 -5.07 10.59 4.09
CA VAL A 69 -4.89 10.53 5.56
C VAL A 69 -4.30 11.84 6.07
N ASN A 70 -3.13 12.23 5.55
CA ASN A 70 -2.44 13.45 5.95
C ASN A 70 -3.26 14.71 5.71
N TYR A 71 -4.10 14.73 4.68
CA TYR A 71 -4.95 15.88 4.38
C TYR A 71 -6.04 16.06 5.44
N GLU A 72 -6.79 15.00 5.76
CA GLU A 72 -7.89 15.08 6.73
C GLU A 72 -7.38 15.26 8.17
N GLU A 73 -6.29 14.59 8.54
CA GLU A 73 -5.62 14.79 9.85
C GLU A 73 -5.06 16.21 9.98
N GLY A 74 -4.54 16.78 8.89
CA GLY A 74 -4.13 18.18 8.85
C GLY A 74 -5.27 19.15 9.15
N ILE A 75 -6.48 18.84 8.65
CA ILE A 75 -7.69 19.62 8.97
C ILE A 75 -8.07 19.45 10.44
N GLN A 76 -8.01 18.23 10.99
CA GLN A 76 -8.29 17.97 12.42
C GLN A 76 -7.34 18.77 13.31
N LEU A 77 -6.04 18.71 13.03
CA LEU A 77 -5.03 19.46 13.78
C LEU A 77 -5.25 20.97 13.69
N GLU A 78 -5.60 21.48 12.50
CA GLU A 78 -5.91 22.89 12.32
C GLU A 78 -7.12 23.31 13.15
N ASN A 79 -8.21 22.53 13.13
CA ASN A 79 -9.41 22.79 13.91
C ASN A 79 -9.13 22.77 15.42
N GLU A 80 -8.36 21.78 15.91
CA GLU A 80 -7.95 21.70 17.31
C GLU A 80 -7.11 22.91 17.73
N THR A 81 -6.17 23.33 16.89
CA THR A 81 -5.33 24.50 17.14
C THR A 81 -6.17 25.78 17.20
N GLN A 82 -7.10 25.97 16.26
CA GLN A 82 -8.00 27.13 16.26
C GLN A 82 -8.87 27.18 17.51
N LYS A 83 -9.42 26.03 17.94
CA LYS A 83 -10.19 25.90 19.18
C LYS A 83 -9.37 26.26 20.41
N GLN A 84 -8.13 25.78 20.52
CA GLN A 84 -7.22 26.13 21.62
C GLN A 84 -6.89 27.63 21.65
N MET A 85 -6.86 28.28 20.49
CA MET A 85 -6.66 29.72 20.36
C MET A 85 -7.94 30.56 20.58
N GLY A 86 -9.07 29.93 20.93
CA GLY A 86 -10.35 30.61 21.14
C GLY A 86 -10.98 31.18 19.86
N LYS A 87 -10.58 30.70 18.68
CA LYS A 87 -11.19 31.08 17.41
C LYS A 87 -12.44 30.25 17.14
N GLU A 88 -13.46 30.87 16.57
CA GLU A 88 -14.68 30.19 16.13
C GLU A 88 -14.56 29.70 14.69
N GLY A 89 -15.18 28.55 14.40
CA GLY A 89 -15.21 27.93 13.07
C GLY A 89 -14.31 26.69 12.96
N ASN A 90 -14.84 25.64 12.33
CA ASN A 90 -14.11 24.42 11.99
C ASN A 90 -14.27 24.14 10.49
N LYS A 91 -13.19 23.73 9.84
CA LYS A 91 -13.28 23.13 8.50
C LYS A 91 -13.91 21.75 8.62
N PRO A 92 -14.77 21.34 7.67
CA PRO A 92 -15.34 20.01 7.68
C PRO A 92 -14.23 18.96 7.48
N VAL A 93 -14.29 17.87 8.25
CA VAL A 93 -13.42 16.71 8.13
C VAL A 93 -14.23 15.57 7.53
N ASP A 94 -13.72 14.93 6.47
CA ASP A 94 -14.33 13.72 5.92
C ASP A 94 -13.86 12.50 6.72
N GLU A 95 -14.40 12.31 7.94
CA GLU A 95 -13.99 11.22 8.86
C GLU A 95 -14.17 9.85 8.21
N LYS A 96 -15.28 9.65 7.48
CA LYS A 96 -15.54 8.39 6.76
C LYS A 96 -14.45 8.13 5.72
N GLY A 97 -14.11 9.14 4.92
CA GLY A 97 -13.06 9.04 3.93
C GLY A 97 -11.66 8.90 4.54
N LEU A 98 -11.39 9.55 5.68
CA LEU A 98 -10.16 9.38 6.44
C LEU A 98 -9.96 7.92 6.83
N TYR A 99 -10.92 7.31 7.53
CA TYR A 99 -10.75 5.92 7.97
C TYR A 99 -10.71 4.92 6.81
N ALA A 100 -11.44 5.19 5.73
CA ALA A 100 -11.29 4.41 4.50
C ALA A 100 -9.87 4.51 3.91
N ALA A 101 -9.28 5.71 3.92
CA ALA A 101 -7.90 5.92 3.47
C ALA A 101 -6.87 5.28 4.41
N VAL A 102 -7.10 5.29 5.73
CA VAL A 102 -6.24 4.60 6.71
C VAL A 102 -6.18 3.09 6.42
N GLY A 103 -7.33 2.43 6.27
CA GLY A 103 -7.36 1.00 5.94
C GLY A 103 -6.75 0.71 4.57
N ALA A 104 -6.97 1.59 3.59
CA ALA A 104 -6.32 1.49 2.27
C ALA A 104 -4.79 1.59 2.37
N ALA A 105 -4.27 2.55 3.16
CA ALA A 105 -2.84 2.73 3.38
C ALA A 105 -2.25 1.53 4.12
N PHE A 106 -2.87 1.09 5.22
CA PHE A 106 -2.40 -0.06 5.99
C PHE A 106 -2.26 -1.33 5.13
N ASN A 107 -3.34 -1.75 4.46
CA ASN A 107 -3.32 -2.94 3.59
C ASN A 107 -2.28 -2.83 2.47
N SER A 108 -2.22 -1.67 1.81
CA SER A 108 -1.29 -1.46 0.70
C SER A 108 0.16 -1.47 1.19
N GLY A 109 0.43 -0.87 2.36
CA GLY A 109 1.75 -0.87 2.97
C GLY A 109 2.20 -2.28 3.37
N VAL A 110 1.31 -3.09 3.96
CA VAL A 110 1.58 -4.50 4.29
C VAL A 110 1.92 -5.32 3.05
N GLU A 111 1.14 -5.20 1.97
CA GLU A 111 1.43 -5.91 0.71
C GLU A 111 2.74 -5.41 0.07
N ALA A 112 3.01 -4.10 0.12
CA ALA A 112 4.29 -3.55 -0.36
C ALA A 112 5.47 -4.16 0.39
N ILE A 113 5.42 -4.17 1.73
CA ILE A 113 6.45 -4.78 2.60
C ILE A 113 6.61 -6.27 2.26
N LYS A 114 5.51 -7.00 2.13
CA LYS A 114 5.51 -8.44 1.81
C LYS A 114 6.26 -8.72 0.51
N TYR A 115 5.91 -8.06 -0.60
CA TYR A 115 6.58 -8.30 -1.88
C TYR A 115 8.03 -7.80 -1.88
N ASP A 116 8.32 -6.69 -1.19
CA ASP A 116 9.66 -6.13 -1.09
C ASP A 116 10.64 -7.06 -0.35
N ASN A 117 10.12 -7.90 0.54
CA ASN A 117 10.88 -8.93 1.25
C ASN A 117 10.95 -10.28 0.51
N MET A 118 10.34 -10.40 -0.68
CA MET A 118 10.47 -11.61 -1.52
C MET A 118 11.67 -11.53 -2.46
N PRO A 119 12.20 -12.68 -2.95
CA PRO A 119 13.25 -12.67 -3.95
C PRO A 119 12.82 -11.94 -5.23
N ASN A 120 13.70 -11.09 -5.75
CA ASN A 120 13.51 -10.47 -7.06
C ASN A 120 13.77 -11.48 -8.20
N GLN A 121 13.65 -11.04 -9.45
CA GLN A 121 13.90 -11.90 -10.63
C GLN A 121 15.32 -12.52 -10.67
N LYS A 122 16.28 -11.96 -9.93
CA LYS A 122 17.65 -12.49 -9.78
C LYS A 122 17.81 -13.37 -8.54
N GLY A 123 16.72 -13.73 -7.86
CA GLY A 123 16.71 -14.53 -6.65
C GLY A 123 17.21 -13.82 -5.39
N LYS A 124 17.44 -12.49 -5.44
CA LYS A 124 17.97 -11.72 -4.29
C LYS A 124 16.84 -11.04 -3.54
N VAL A 125 16.89 -11.08 -2.21
CA VAL A 125 16.06 -10.24 -1.33
C VAL A 125 16.81 -8.93 -1.09
N LYS A 126 16.22 -7.81 -1.51
CA LYS A 126 16.80 -6.46 -1.37
C LYS A 126 15.70 -5.44 -1.11
N PRO A 127 15.20 -5.36 0.14
CA PRO A 127 14.09 -4.48 0.48
C PRO A 127 14.44 -3.01 0.22
N LYS A 128 13.54 -2.28 -0.44
CA LYS A 128 13.61 -0.83 -0.68
C LYS A 128 12.65 -0.03 0.22
N TYR A 129 11.63 -0.69 0.74
CA TYR A 129 10.51 -0.09 1.46
C TYR A 129 10.50 -0.49 2.95
N ALA A 130 11.65 -0.84 3.52
CA ALA A 130 11.75 -1.25 4.92
C ALA A 130 11.20 -0.21 5.93
N ALA A 131 11.28 1.08 5.59
CA ALA A 131 10.71 2.16 6.41
C ALA A 131 9.18 2.10 6.54
N LEU A 132 8.48 1.44 5.59
CA LEU A 132 7.03 1.27 5.67
C LEU A 132 6.62 0.44 6.90
N VAL A 133 7.48 -0.43 7.43
CA VAL A 133 7.14 -1.25 8.60
C VAL A 133 6.74 -0.36 9.78
N GLU A 134 7.55 0.66 10.06
CA GLU A 134 7.27 1.62 11.13
C GLU A 134 6.08 2.52 10.79
N SER A 135 5.98 2.99 9.54
CA SER A 135 4.87 3.85 9.12
C SER A 135 3.50 3.14 9.19
N VAL A 136 3.43 1.90 8.72
CA VAL A 136 2.24 1.06 8.78
C VAL A 136 1.87 0.72 10.23
N TYR A 137 2.87 0.49 11.09
CA TYR A 137 2.63 0.26 12.51
C TYR A 137 1.98 1.48 13.18
N LYS A 138 2.36 2.70 12.82
CA LYS A 138 1.78 3.94 13.37
C LYS A 138 0.29 4.10 13.02
N LEU A 139 -0.15 3.65 11.85
CA LEU A 139 -1.55 3.69 11.42
C LEU A 139 -2.50 2.82 12.25
N ARG A 140 -1.97 1.92 13.08
CA ARG A 140 -2.77 1.06 13.97
C ARG A 140 -3.65 1.85 14.93
N ASN A 141 -3.17 3.00 15.41
CA ASN A 141 -3.98 3.87 16.26
C ASN A 141 -5.19 4.44 15.50
N ASP A 142 -5.00 4.80 14.24
CA ASP A 142 -6.07 5.35 13.41
C ASP A 142 -7.07 4.29 12.96
N LEU A 143 -6.63 3.03 12.81
CA LEU A 143 -7.51 1.88 12.66
C LEU A 143 -8.41 1.69 13.89
N ILE A 144 -7.87 1.80 15.10
CA ILE A 144 -8.68 1.77 16.33
C ILE A 144 -9.71 2.91 16.33
N ASN A 145 -9.28 4.13 16.00
CA ASN A 145 -10.16 5.29 15.91
C ASN A 145 -11.28 5.07 14.89
N GLY A 146 -10.97 4.49 13.73
CA GLY A 146 -11.97 4.10 12.74
C GLY A 146 -12.95 3.05 13.27
N GLY A 147 -12.46 2.06 13.99
CA GLY A 147 -13.28 1.06 14.67
C GLY A 147 -14.29 1.69 15.63
N VAL A 148 -13.81 2.56 16.52
CA VAL A 148 -14.63 3.31 17.48
C VAL A 148 -15.61 4.23 16.75
N TYR A 149 -15.19 4.90 15.68
CA TYR A 149 -16.06 5.76 14.89
C TYR A 149 -17.27 5.00 14.34
N TYR A 150 -17.09 3.78 13.83
CA TYR A 150 -18.18 2.97 13.26
C TYR A 150 -18.99 2.20 14.31
N GLN A 151 -18.53 2.10 15.56
CA GLN A 151 -19.23 1.38 16.61
C GLN A 151 -20.66 1.92 16.82
N GLY A 152 -21.67 1.06 16.71
CA GLY A 152 -23.08 1.45 16.80
C GLY A 152 -23.63 2.23 15.59
N LYS A 153 -22.81 2.47 14.56
CA LYS A 153 -23.23 3.04 13.26
C LYS A 153 -23.23 1.97 12.16
N ASP A 154 -22.17 1.18 12.11
CA ASP A 154 -21.96 0.08 11.17
C ASP A 154 -20.99 -0.92 11.81
N ASP A 155 -21.56 -1.92 12.49
CA ASP A 155 -20.77 -2.90 13.25
C ASP A 155 -19.86 -3.75 12.37
N LYS A 156 -20.18 -3.91 11.07
CA LYS A 156 -19.32 -4.60 10.12
C LYS A 156 -18.06 -3.79 9.86
N MET A 157 -18.20 -2.48 9.67
CA MET A 157 -17.05 -1.59 9.50
C MET A 157 -16.26 -1.42 10.81
N ALA A 158 -16.94 -1.36 11.95
CA ALA A 158 -16.28 -1.34 13.25
C ALA A 158 -15.40 -2.59 13.44
N TYR A 159 -15.97 -3.77 13.22
CA TYR A 159 -15.24 -5.03 13.29
C TYR A 159 -14.07 -5.07 12.31
N LYS A 160 -14.28 -4.63 11.06
CA LYS A 160 -13.22 -4.59 10.05
C LYS A 160 -11.98 -3.86 10.57
N TYR A 161 -12.12 -2.61 11.02
CA TYR A 161 -10.96 -1.81 11.43
C TYR A 161 -10.35 -2.29 12.76
N LEU A 162 -11.17 -2.74 13.71
CA LEU A 162 -10.66 -3.30 14.98
C LEU A 162 -9.92 -4.63 14.79
N ALA A 163 -10.35 -5.46 13.84
CA ALA A 163 -9.68 -6.72 13.52
C ALA A 163 -8.38 -6.49 12.73
N GLU A 164 -8.36 -5.51 11.82
CA GLU A 164 -7.20 -5.18 11.00
C GLU A 164 -6.02 -4.60 11.82
N TYR A 165 -6.32 -4.07 13.01
CA TYR A 165 -5.33 -3.62 14.00
C TYR A 165 -4.49 -4.75 14.61
N VAL A 166 -5.09 -5.94 14.84
CA VAL A 166 -4.51 -7.05 15.63
C VAL A 166 -3.54 -7.86 14.79
#